data_AF-A0A2D8PR96-F1
#
_entry.id   AF-A0A2D8PR96-F1
#
_cell.length_a   1.000
_cell.length_b   1.000
_cell.length_c   1.000
_cell.angle_alpha   90.00
_cell.angle_beta   90.00
_cell.angle_gamma   90.00
#
_symmetry.space_group_name_H-M   'P 1'
#
loop_
_entity.id
_entity.type
_entity.pdbx_description
1 polymer ?
#
loop_
_entity_poly.entity_id
_entity_poly.type
_entity_poly.pdbx_seq_one_letter_code
_entity_poly.pdbx_strand_id
1 'polypeptide(L)'
;MDLAIAQFPKPYICLIDGIVMGGGLGISVNGRYRVLGTNIMAAMPETGIGLLPDVGATRFLNTCPGRIGMYLGLTGARMDTADALFVGFGTHHVPSGKFDELLNAFTNATYDGEGFSTVDDVLSKFAVSPGESKLAARQAAIDGLFASDDVEAIMTELENDGSDLAAEAILSLQGMSPTSLKITAKQLADHPNFSVRDSLILEYRMVANVLQRHDFYEGIRAALIDKDRQPKWNPATLPEVSADEVSAHFETLGAQELALV
;
A
#
# COMPACT_ATOMS: atom_id res chain seq x y z
N MET A 1 -8.13 12.73 -6.16
CA MET A 1 -9.38 11.93 -6.21
C MET A 1 -9.58 11.19 -4.91
N ASP A 2 -8.52 10.59 -4.38
CA ASP A 2 -8.43 9.84 -3.12
C ASP A 2 -9.00 10.61 -1.93
N LEU A 3 -8.65 11.89 -1.77
CA LEU A 3 -9.24 12.73 -0.72
C LEU A 3 -10.77 12.87 -0.86
N ALA A 4 -11.26 13.02 -2.09
CA ALA A 4 -12.70 13.14 -2.35
C ALA A 4 -13.44 11.84 -2.03
N ILE A 5 -12.81 10.68 -2.26
CA ILE A 5 -13.33 9.38 -1.84
C ILE A 5 -13.35 9.28 -0.31
N ALA A 6 -12.26 9.66 0.35
CA ALA A 6 -12.16 9.62 1.82
C ALA A 6 -13.18 10.52 2.53
N GLN A 7 -13.55 11.65 1.90
CA GLN A 7 -14.48 12.63 2.44
C GLN A 7 -15.87 12.56 1.80
N PHE A 8 -16.17 11.50 1.03
CA PHE A 8 -17.42 11.42 0.29
C PHE A 8 -18.61 11.36 1.27
N PRO A 9 -19.61 12.26 1.16
CA PRO A 9 -20.68 12.39 2.14
C PRO A 9 -21.74 11.29 2.05
N LYS A 10 -21.61 10.37 1.08
CA LYS A 10 -22.53 9.24 0.86
C LYS A 10 -21.73 7.93 0.90
N PRO A 11 -22.39 6.78 1.10
CA PRO A 11 -21.74 5.49 0.99
C PRO A 11 -21.04 5.32 -0.36
N TYR A 12 -19.72 5.21 -0.33
CA TYR A 12 -18.89 4.79 -1.44
C TYR A 12 -18.48 3.34 -1.21
N ILE A 13 -18.92 2.46 -2.11
CA ILE A 13 -18.75 1.01 -1.98
C ILE A 13 -17.87 0.51 -3.12
N CYS A 14 -16.66 0.07 -2.78
CA CYS A 14 -15.77 -0.63 -3.70
C CYS A 14 -16.05 -2.12 -3.65
N LEU A 15 -16.49 -2.70 -4.77
CA LEU A 15 -16.48 -4.15 -4.98
C LEU A 15 -15.16 -4.48 -5.69
N ILE A 16 -14.29 -5.23 -5.02
CA ILE A 16 -12.93 -5.51 -5.47
C ILE A 16 -12.81 -7.02 -5.66
N ASP A 17 -12.55 -7.49 -6.87
CA ASP A 17 -12.21 -8.88 -7.13
C ASP A 17 -11.08 -8.96 -8.15
N GLY A 18 -10.01 -9.68 -7.82
CA GLY A 18 -8.80 -9.73 -8.63
C GLY A 18 -7.66 -8.86 -8.10
N ILE A 19 -6.84 -8.37 -9.03
CA ILE A 19 -5.63 -7.60 -8.74
C ILE A 19 -5.99 -6.17 -8.34
N VAL A 20 -5.49 -5.73 -7.19
CA VAL A 20 -5.66 -4.35 -6.68
C VAL A 20 -4.33 -3.83 -6.15
N MET A 21 -3.64 -3.01 -6.95
CA MET A 21 -2.28 -2.54 -6.63
C MET A 21 -2.14 -1.04 -6.89
N GLY A 22 -1.27 -0.38 -6.13
CA GLY A 22 -0.95 1.04 -6.27
C GLY A 22 -2.20 1.93 -6.31
N GLY A 23 -2.40 2.65 -7.41
CA GLY A 23 -3.59 3.48 -7.61
C GLY A 23 -4.93 2.74 -7.41
N GLY A 24 -5.00 1.43 -7.66
CA GLY A 24 -6.19 0.62 -7.36
C GLY A 24 -6.50 0.55 -5.86
N LEU A 25 -5.47 0.52 -5.01
CA LEU A 25 -5.62 0.64 -3.55
C LEU A 25 -5.99 2.08 -3.16
N GLY A 26 -5.43 3.10 -3.82
CA GLY A 26 -5.77 4.50 -3.60
C GLY A 26 -7.26 4.80 -3.72
N ILE A 27 -7.87 4.33 -4.81
CA ILE A 27 -9.31 4.56 -5.08
C ILE A 27 -10.24 3.66 -4.25
N SER A 28 -9.70 2.77 -3.42
CA SER A 28 -10.47 1.83 -2.62
C SER A 28 -10.23 1.97 -1.12
N VAL A 29 -9.00 1.77 -0.63
CA VAL A 29 -8.64 1.77 0.81
C VAL A 29 -9.07 3.05 1.53
N ASN A 30 -9.05 4.18 0.82
CA ASN A 30 -9.47 5.47 1.35
C ASN A 30 -11.00 5.60 1.54
N GLY A 31 -11.81 4.78 0.86
CA GLY A 31 -13.27 4.78 0.97
C GLY A 31 -13.79 3.98 2.17
N ARG A 32 -15.03 4.23 2.61
CA ARG A 32 -15.59 3.57 3.81
C ARG A 32 -15.90 2.08 3.63
N TYR A 33 -16.37 1.65 2.45
CA TYR A 33 -16.75 0.26 2.20
C TYR A 33 -15.84 -0.35 1.13
N ARG A 34 -15.05 -1.34 1.52
CA ARG A 34 -14.09 -2.06 0.68
C ARG A 34 -14.41 -3.54 0.74
N VAL A 35 -15.25 -3.99 -0.18
CA VAL A 35 -15.77 -5.36 -0.23
C VAL A 35 -14.86 -6.19 -1.10
N LEU A 36 -14.15 -7.12 -0.47
CA LEU A 36 -13.19 -8.01 -1.12
C LEU A 36 -13.89 -9.29 -1.60
N GLY A 37 -13.62 -9.65 -2.85
CA GLY A 37 -13.97 -10.93 -3.47
C GLY A 37 -13.07 -12.06 -3.00
N THR A 38 -13.19 -13.21 -3.64
CA THR A 38 -12.39 -14.41 -3.37
C THR A 38 -11.01 -14.35 -4.03
N ASN A 39 -10.86 -13.61 -5.14
CA ASN A 39 -9.66 -13.68 -5.99
C ASN A 39 -8.71 -12.51 -5.75
N ILE A 40 -8.63 -11.98 -4.53
CA ILE A 40 -7.81 -10.80 -4.26
C ILE A 40 -6.33 -11.10 -4.41
N MET A 41 -5.64 -10.19 -5.09
CA MET A 41 -4.20 -10.03 -5.05
C MET A 41 -3.88 -8.55 -4.85
N ALA A 42 -3.71 -8.15 -3.59
CA ALA A 42 -3.38 -6.78 -3.22
C ALA A 42 -1.87 -6.60 -3.01
N ALA A 43 -1.30 -5.45 -3.39
CA ALA A 43 0.09 -5.10 -3.11
C ALA A 43 0.37 -3.60 -3.33
N MET A 44 1.43 -3.08 -2.73
CA MET A 44 2.06 -1.79 -3.07
C MET A 44 3.46 -2.07 -3.68
N PRO A 45 3.56 -2.39 -4.98
CA PRO A 45 4.82 -2.83 -5.62
C PRO A 45 5.71 -1.67 -6.11
N GLU A 46 5.46 -0.43 -5.67
CA GLU A 46 6.05 0.80 -6.23
C GLU A 46 7.58 0.85 -6.11
N THR A 47 8.16 0.30 -5.04
CA THR A 47 9.61 0.25 -4.85
C THR A 47 10.33 -0.55 -5.94
N GLY A 48 9.62 -1.51 -6.56
CA GLY A 48 10.12 -2.32 -7.67
C GLY A 48 10.10 -1.61 -9.03
N ILE A 49 9.51 -0.42 -9.12
CA ILE A 49 9.49 0.41 -10.33
C ILE A 49 10.14 1.79 -10.10
N GLY A 50 10.92 1.95 -9.03
CA GLY A 50 11.60 3.20 -8.73
C GLY A 50 10.67 4.31 -8.22
N LEU A 51 9.55 3.94 -7.58
CA LEU A 51 8.59 4.84 -6.95
C LEU A 51 8.43 4.47 -5.46
N LEU A 52 7.62 5.23 -4.72
CA LEU A 52 7.24 4.95 -3.34
C LEU A 52 5.75 4.60 -3.25
N PRO A 53 5.28 3.90 -2.21
CA PRO A 53 3.87 3.75 -1.94
C PRO A 53 3.20 5.13 -1.78
N ASP A 54 2.31 5.48 -2.70
CA ASP A 54 1.62 6.77 -2.74
C ASP A 54 0.10 6.61 -2.50
N VAL A 55 -0.74 7.52 -3.02
CA VAL A 55 -2.22 7.46 -2.95
C VAL A 55 -2.83 7.31 -1.55
N GLY A 56 -2.16 7.87 -0.54
CA GLY A 56 -2.52 7.81 0.88
C GLY A 56 -1.84 6.67 1.64
N ALA A 57 -0.90 5.94 1.02
CA ALA A 57 -0.22 4.80 1.62
C ALA A 57 0.55 5.14 2.89
N THR A 58 1.06 6.37 3.02
CA THR A 58 1.68 6.83 4.28
C THR A 58 0.75 6.59 5.46
N ARG A 59 -0.56 6.89 5.30
CA ARG A 59 -1.54 6.63 6.35
C ARG A 59 -1.86 5.15 6.45
N PHE A 60 -2.31 4.52 5.37
CA PHE A 60 -2.90 3.19 5.50
C PHE A 60 -1.87 2.09 5.79
N LEU A 61 -0.62 2.23 5.36
CA LEU A 61 0.47 1.33 5.76
C LEU A 61 0.82 1.53 7.24
N ASN A 62 0.84 2.76 7.74
CA ASN A 62 1.08 3.03 9.16
C ASN A 62 -0.08 2.60 10.09
N THR A 63 -1.26 2.30 9.53
CA THR A 63 -2.37 1.69 10.29
C THR A 63 -2.35 0.17 10.31
N CYS A 64 -1.44 -0.48 9.56
CA CYS A 64 -1.27 -1.93 9.61
C CYS A 64 -0.78 -2.37 11.01
N PRO A 65 -1.10 -3.60 11.45
CA PRO A 65 -0.60 -4.12 12.72
C PRO A 65 0.95 -4.16 12.76
N GLY A 66 1.53 -3.64 13.85
CA GLY A 66 2.98 -3.72 14.09
C GLY A 66 3.82 -3.10 12.98
N ARG A 67 4.78 -3.88 12.44
CA ARG A 67 5.68 -3.47 11.35
C ARG A 67 5.26 -4.02 9.99
N ILE A 68 4.05 -4.57 9.88
CA ILE A 68 3.53 -5.10 8.61
C ILE A 68 3.47 -4.02 7.53
N GLY A 69 3.13 -2.77 7.90
CA GLY A 69 3.15 -1.65 6.96
C GLY A 69 4.53 -1.43 6.32
N MET A 70 5.58 -1.45 7.13
CA MET A 70 6.97 -1.34 6.68
C MET A 70 7.34 -2.50 5.76
N TYR A 71 7.03 -3.73 6.18
CA TYR A 71 7.26 -4.93 5.36
C TYR A 71 6.57 -4.83 4.00
N LEU A 72 5.28 -4.51 3.97
CA LEU A 72 4.50 -4.41 2.73
C LEU A 72 5.01 -3.30 1.82
N GLY A 73 5.30 -2.12 2.37
CA GLY A 73 5.77 -0.96 1.61
C GLY A 73 7.16 -1.17 0.99
N LEU A 74 8.06 -1.86 1.69
CA LEU A 74 9.41 -2.12 1.18
C LEU A 74 9.45 -3.28 0.18
N THR A 75 8.79 -4.40 0.50
CA THR A 75 8.90 -5.65 -0.26
C THR A 75 7.90 -5.76 -1.41
N GLY A 76 6.82 -4.97 -1.41
CA GLY A 76 5.71 -5.13 -2.34
C GLY A 76 5.02 -6.49 -2.22
N ALA A 77 5.11 -7.14 -1.05
CA ALA A 77 4.52 -8.45 -0.82
C ALA A 77 3.02 -8.48 -1.13
N ARG A 78 2.59 -9.61 -1.71
CA ARG A 78 1.21 -9.80 -2.14
C ARG A 78 0.35 -10.33 -1.00
N MET A 79 -0.87 -9.83 -0.94
CA MET A 79 -1.89 -10.19 0.04
C MET A 79 -3.07 -10.84 -0.67
N ASP A 80 -3.54 -11.96 -0.13
CA ASP A 80 -4.83 -12.53 -0.49
C ASP A 80 -5.97 -11.82 0.28
N THR A 81 -7.20 -12.30 0.10
CA THR A 81 -8.39 -11.72 0.74
C THR A 81 -8.28 -11.69 2.27
N ALA A 82 -7.75 -12.74 2.89
CA ALA A 82 -7.65 -12.82 4.34
C ALA A 82 -6.59 -11.85 4.87
N ASP A 83 -5.44 -11.79 4.21
CA ASP A 83 -4.38 -10.85 4.53
C ASP A 83 -4.82 -9.39 4.36
N ALA A 84 -5.49 -9.06 3.25
CA ALA A 84 -5.98 -7.71 2.97
C ALA A 84 -7.07 -7.27 3.96
N LEU A 85 -7.91 -8.18 4.45
CA LEU A 85 -8.86 -7.88 5.54
C LEU A 85 -8.12 -7.65 6.87
N PHE A 86 -7.14 -8.50 7.18
CA PHE A 86 -6.37 -8.41 8.42
C PHE A 86 -5.60 -7.09 8.56
N VAL A 87 -4.99 -6.61 7.48
CA VAL A 87 -4.26 -5.33 7.48
C VAL A 87 -5.16 -4.10 7.26
N GLY A 88 -6.47 -4.29 7.13
CA GLY A 88 -7.45 -3.21 7.00
C GLY A 88 -7.60 -2.60 5.61
N PHE A 89 -7.07 -3.25 4.56
CA PHE A 89 -7.26 -2.80 3.17
C PHE A 89 -8.66 -3.12 2.66
N GLY A 90 -9.28 -4.18 3.18
CA GLY A 90 -10.69 -4.50 3.03
C GLY A 90 -11.47 -4.35 4.34
N THR A 91 -12.80 -4.15 4.25
CA THR A 91 -13.69 -4.18 5.42
C THR A 91 -14.59 -5.39 5.48
N HIS A 92 -14.96 -5.95 4.33
CA HIS A 92 -15.86 -7.09 4.24
C HIS A 92 -15.29 -8.06 3.21
N HIS A 93 -15.50 -9.35 3.43
CA HIS A 93 -15.32 -10.34 2.39
C HIS A 93 -16.69 -10.88 1.98
N VAL A 94 -16.97 -10.82 0.67
CA VAL A 94 -18.14 -11.46 0.06
C VAL A 94 -17.62 -12.36 -1.06
N PRO A 95 -18.04 -13.63 -1.16
CA PRO A 95 -17.59 -14.50 -2.25
C PRO A 95 -17.92 -13.88 -3.62
N SER A 96 -16.98 -13.91 -4.57
CA SER A 96 -17.14 -13.18 -5.85
C SER A 96 -18.42 -13.57 -6.60
N GLY A 97 -18.82 -14.85 -6.54
CA GLY A 97 -20.06 -15.35 -7.12
C GLY A 97 -21.35 -14.78 -6.53
N LYS A 98 -21.27 -14.01 -5.44
CA LYS A 98 -22.39 -13.33 -4.78
C LYS A 98 -22.46 -11.82 -5.08
N PHE A 99 -21.55 -11.28 -5.89
CA PHE A 99 -21.52 -9.84 -6.18
C PHE A 99 -22.77 -9.36 -6.92
N ASP A 100 -23.31 -10.13 -7.87
CA ASP A 100 -24.55 -9.76 -8.56
C ASP A 100 -25.76 -9.75 -7.61
N GLU A 101 -25.84 -10.73 -6.70
CA GLU A 101 -26.88 -10.77 -5.66
C GLU A 101 -26.75 -9.59 -4.69
N LEU A 102 -25.52 -9.24 -4.30
CA LEU A 102 -25.22 -8.09 -3.46
C LEU A 102 -25.61 -6.77 -4.14
N LEU A 103 -25.28 -6.60 -5.42
CA LEU A 103 -25.65 -5.41 -6.20
C LEU A 103 -27.17 -5.28 -6.33
N ASN A 104 -27.86 -6.39 -6.57
CA ASN A 104 -29.33 -6.43 -6.58
C ASN A 104 -29.91 -6.07 -5.20
N ALA A 105 -29.29 -6.53 -4.10
CA ALA A 105 -29.73 -6.19 -2.75
C ALA A 105 -29.59 -4.69 -2.47
N PHE A 106 -28.47 -4.07 -2.86
CA PHE A 106 -28.32 -2.61 -2.76
C PHE A 106 -29.35 -1.87 -3.62
N THR A 107 -29.54 -2.28 -4.88
CA THR A 107 -30.46 -1.59 -5.81
C THR A 107 -31.93 -1.64 -5.35
N ASN A 108 -32.33 -2.73 -4.68
CA ASN A 108 -33.69 -2.92 -4.19
C ASN A 108 -33.88 -2.50 -2.71
N ALA A 109 -32.83 -2.00 -2.05
CA ALA A 109 -32.94 -1.53 -0.68
C ALA A 109 -33.62 -0.16 -0.60
N THR A 110 -34.28 0.10 0.52
CA THR A 110 -34.78 1.43 0.85
C THR A 110 -33.69 2.20 1.60
N TYR A 111 -33.33 3.36 1.08
CA TYR A 111 -32.36 4.26 1.70
C TYR A 111 -33.09 5.43 2.37
N ASP A 112 -32.81 5.66 3.64
CA ASP A 112 -33.17 6.86 4.37
C ASP A 112 -31.90 7.64 4.78
N GLY A 113 -32.04 8.97 4.92
CA GLY A 113 -30.91 9.85 5.24
C GLY A 113 -29.73 9.71 4.27
N GLU A 114 -28.52 9.54 4.81
CA GLU A 114 -27.29 9.34 4.02
C GLU A 114 -27.10 7.89 3.55
N GLY A 115 -27.89 6.92 4.05
CA GLY A 115 -27.87 5.54 3.57
C GLY A 115 -26.79 4.63 4.16
N PHE A 116 -25.97 5.09 5.11
CA PHE A 116 -24.91 4.27 5.74
C PHE A 116 -25.48 3.03 6.47
N SER A 117 -26.54 3.20 7.27
CA SER A 117 -27.16 2.08 8.00
C SER A 117 -27.69 1.00 7.05
N THR A 118 -28.33 1.42 5.96
CA THR A 118 -28.81 0.48 4.93
C THR A 118 -27.66 -0.31 4.32
N VAL A 119 -26.51 0.33 4.06
CA VAL A 119 -25.34 -0.35 3.50
C VAL A 119 -24.76 -1.36 4.49
N ASP A 120 -24.63 -0.99 5.75
CA ASP A 120 -24.17 -1.88 6.83
C ASP A 120 -25.10 -3.11 6.96
N ASP A 121 -26.42 -2.89 6.94
CA ASP A 121 -27.43 -3.95 7.02
C ASP A 121 -27.40 -4.90 5.82
N VAL A 122 -27.18 -4.38 4.62
CA VAL A 122 -27.04 -5.21 3.41
C VAL A 122 -25.74 -6.02 3.50
N LEU A 123 -24.60 -5.39 3.76
CA LEU A 123 -23.30 -6.08 3.81
C LEU A 123 -23.26 -7.18 4.87
N SER A 124 -23.85 -6.95 6.05
CA SER A 124 -23.88 -7.94 7.13
C SER A 124 -24.53 -9.28 6.74
N LYS A 125 -25.43 -9.29 5.74
CA LYS A 125 -26.12 -10.49 5.25
C LYS A 125 -25.29 -11.30 4.25
N PHE A 126 -24.31 -10.67 3.62
CA PHE A 126 -23.47 -11.27 2.58
C PHE A 126 -22.04 -11.56 3.05
N ALA A 127 -21.57 -10.82 4.06
CA ALA A 127 -20.21 -10.94 4.54
C ALA A 127 -19.95 -12.31 5.18
N VAL A 128 -18.82 -12.92 4.84
CA VAL A 128 -18.35 -14.18 5.39
C VAL A 128 -16.90 -14.07 5.84
N SER A 129 -16.45 -14.97 6.70
CA SER A 129 -15.04 -15.04 7.09
C SER A 129 -14.17 -15.37 5.87
N PRO A 130 -13.05 -14.66 5.64
CA PRO A 130 -12.11 -14.98 4.57
C PRO A 130 -11.18 -16.17 4.89
N GLY A 131 -11.30 -16.75 6.09
CA GLY A 131 -10.37 -17.77 6.61
C GLY A 131 -9.22 -17.15 7.38
N GLU A 132 -8.13 -17.91 7.54
CA GLU A 132 -6.95 -17.49 8.29
C GLU A 132 -6.01 -16.63 7.43
N SER A 133 -5.49 -15.55 8.02
CA SER A 133 -4.47 -14.69 7.39
C SER A 133 -3.07 -15.25 7.64
N LYS A 134 -2.28 -15.39 6.56
CA LYS A 134 -0.87 -15.79 6.63
C LYS A 134 -0.02 -14.68 7.24
N LEU A 135 -0.34 -13.42 6.95
CA LEU A 135 0.32 -12.26 7.57
C LEU A 135 0.07 -12.22 9.08
N ALA A 136 -1.16 -12.48 9.53
CA ALA A 136 -1.46 -12.56 10.96
C ALA A 136 -0.62 -13.64 11.66
N ALA A 137 -0.49 -14.82 11.04
CA ALA A 137 0.34 -15.91 11.57
C ALA A 137 1.85 -15.57 11.61
N ARG A 138 2.31 -14.68 10.73
CA ARG A 138 3.72 -14.25 10.62
C ARG A 138 4.01 -12.90 11.32
N GLN A 139 3.02 -12.24 11.92
CA GLN A 139 3.15 -10.87 12.42
C GLN A 139 4.33 -10.71 13.38
N ALA A 140 4.45 -11.56 14.40
CA ALA A 140 5.51 -11.42 15.41
C ALA A 140 6.93 -11.53 14.80
N ALA A 141 7.10 -12.37 13.77
CA ALA A 141 8.37 -12.48 13.05
C ALA A 141 8.62 -11.23 12.20
N ILE A 142 7.60 -10.73 11.49
CA ILE A 142 7.69 -9.48 10.72
C ILE A 142 8.04 -8.30 11.64
N ASP A 143 7.40 -8.22 12.80
CA ASP A 143 7.62 -7.16 13.79
C ASP A 143 9.08 -7.13 14.28
N GLY A 144 9.69 -8.30 14.48
CA GLY A 144 11.12 -8.42 14.84
C GLY A 144 12.04 -8.05 13.68
N LEU A 145 11.84 -8.67 12.51
CA LEU A 145 12.72 -8.53 11.35
C LEU A 145 12.70 -7.11 10.74
N PHE A 146 11.56 -6.43 10.83
CA PHE A 146 11.37 -5.07 10.31
C PHE A 146 11.32 -4.02 11.43
N ALA A 147 11.86 -4.31 12.62
CA ALA A 147 11.80 -3.43 13.78
C ALA A 147 12.52 -2.07 13.58
N SER A 148 13.59 -2.06 12.77
CA SER A 148 14.36 -0.85 12.46
C SER A 148 13.67 0.01 11.40
N ASP A 149 13.91 1.32 11.43
CA ASP A 149 13.54 2.27 10.36
C ASP A 149 14.67 2.49 9.34
N ASP A 150 15.85 1.94 9.62
CA ASP A 150 17.01 1.92 8.72
C ASP A 150 17.03 0.64 7.88
N VAL A 151 17.09 0.77 6.55
CA VAL A 151 16.94 -0.36 5.62
C VAL A 151 18.17 -1.28 5.66
N GLU A 152 19.37 -0.74 5.82
CA GLU A 152 20.58 -1.53 5.98
C GLU A 152 20.56 -2.38 7.25
N ALA A 153 20.04 -1.83 8.35
CA ALA A 153 19.80 -2.60 9.58
C ALA A 153 18.74 -3.69 9.39
N ILE A 154 17.65 -3.42 8.66
CA ILE A 154 16.65 -4.45 8.29
C ILE A 154 17.33 -5.56 7.49
N MET A 155 18.10 -5.23 6.45
CA MET A 155 18.82 -6.21 5.64
C MET A 155 19.77 -7.07 6.48
N THR A 156 20.52 -6.45 7.39
CA THR A 156 21.43 -7.16 8.30
C THR A 156 20.67 -8.13 9.21
N GLU A 157 19.52 -7.72 9.75
CA GLU A 157 18.70 -8.58 10.60
C GLU A 157 18.14 -9.78 9.82
N LEU A 158 17.63 -9.55 8.61
CA LEU A 158 17.14 -10.62 7.73
C LEU A 158 18.24 -11.64 7.40
N GLU A 159 19.45 -11.16 7.09
CA GLU A 159 20.61 -12.02 6.80
C GLU A 159 21.04 -12.88 8.00
N ASN A 160 20.88 -12.35 9.22
CA ASN A 160 21.24 -13.06 10.45
C ASN A 160 20.18 -14.07 10.91
N ASP A 161 18.89 -13.81 10.67
CA ASP A 161 17.79 -14.69 11.08
C ASP A 161 17.76 -16.01 10.29
N GLY A 162 17.86 -15.92 8.95
CA GLY A 162 17.95 -17.10 8.07
C GLY A 162 16.66 -17.94 7.94
N SER A 163 15.51 -17.45 8.38
CA SER A 163 14.22 -18.12 8.15
C SER A 163 13.74 -18.00 6.70
N ASP A 164 12.73 -18.81 6.34
CA ASP A 164 12.08 -18.71 5.02
C ASP A 164 11.47 -17.33 4.77
N LEU A 165 10.89 -16.70 5.81
CA LEU A 165 10.36 -15.34 5.71
C LEU A 165 11.49 -14.33 5.42
N ALA A 166 12.63 -14.46 6.10
CA ALA A 166 13.76 -13.59 5.88
C ALA A 166 14.33 -13.75 4.46
N ALA A 167 14.45 -15.00 3.98
CA ALA A 167 14.89 -15.28 2.62
C ALA A 167 13.91 -14.73 1.56
N GLU A 168 12.60 -14.87 1.75
CA GLU A 168 11.56 -14.29 0.88
C GLU A 168 11.67 -12.75 0.82
N ALA A 169 11.89 -12.11 1.97
CA ALA A 169 12.06 -10.67 2.08
C ALA A 169 13.34 -10.20 1.38
N ILE A 170 14.49 -10.84 1.61
CA ILE A 170 15.77 -10.50 0.97
C ILE A 170 15.64 -10.58 -0.56
N LEU A 171 15.07 -11.67 -1.07
CA LEU A 171 14.87 -11.85 -2.52
C LEU A 171 14.01 -10.74 -3.12
N SER A 172 13.01 -10.28 -2.38
CA SER A 172 12.17 -9.15 -2.81
C SER A 172 12.96 -7.84 -2.79
N LEU A 173 13.61 -7.51 -1.67
CA LEU A 173 14.33 -6.25 -1.47
C LEU A 173 15.49 -6.06 -2.46
N GLN A 174 16.19 -7.13 -2.86
CA GLN A 174 17.26 -7.07 -3.86
C GLN A 174 16.79 -6.62 -5.25
N GLY A 175 15.51 -6.81 -5.57
CA GLY A 175 14.92 -6.36 -6.83
C GLY A 175 14.45 -4.90 -6.83
N MET A 176 14.45 -4.23 -5.68
CA MET A 176 13.87 -2.89 -5.52
C MET A 176 14.91 -1.79 -5.74
N SER A 177 14.44 -0.58 -6.08
CA SER A 177 15.31 0.60 -6.14
C SER A 177 15.82 0.94 -4.74
N PRO A 178 17.16 1.03 -4.52
CA PRO A 178 17.73 1.40 -3.23
C PRO A 178 17.22 2.75 -2.71
N THR A 179 17.08 3.75 -3.60
CA THR A 179 16.52 5.05 -3.25
C THR A 179 15.07 4.92 -2.82
N SER A 180 14.26 4.14 -3.54
CA SER A 180 12.86 3.92 -3.23
C SER A 180 12.65 3.24 -1.88
N LEU A 181 13.51 2.27 -1.54
CA LEU A 181 13.49 1.62 -0.22
C LEU A 181 13.74 2.63 0.91
N LYS A 182 14.79 3.46 0.80
CA LYS A 182 15.12 4.43 1.85
C LYS A 182 14.08 5.51 2.02
N ILE A 183 13.55 6.08 0.92
CA ILE A 183 12.51 7.10 1.02
C ILE A 183 11.20 6.51 1.56
N THR A 184 10.86 5.25 1.24
CA THR A 184 9.67 4.57 1.78
C THR A 184 9.82 4.31 3.28
N ALA A 185 10.99 3.83 3.74
CA ALA A 185 11.23 3.61 5.16
C ALA A 185 11.09 4.93 5.95
N LYS A 186 11.72 6.00 5.47
CA LYS A 186 11.61 7.34 6.06
C LYS A 186 10.18 7.89 6.02
N GLN A 187 9.47 7.71 4.91
CA GLN A 187 8.07 8.13 4.76
C GLN A 187 7.19 7.51 5.85
N LEU A 188 7.32 6.22 6.10
CA LEU A 188 6.52 5.52 7.09
C LEU A 188 6.95 5.86 8.52
N ALA A 189 8.25 5.84 8.81
CA ALA A 189 8.79 6.07 10.14
C ALA A 189 8.49 7.48 10.68
N ASP A 190 8.64 8.51 9.85
CA ASP A 190 8.52 9.90 10.30
C ASP A 190 7.05 10.38 10.38
N HIS A 191 6.09 9.61 9.85
CA HIS A 191 4.71 10.05 9.66
C HIS A 191 3.63 9.04 10.14
N PRO A 192 3.72 8.47 11.36
CA PRO A 192 2.84 7.39 11.82
C PRO A 192 1.36 7.78 11.95
N ASN A 193 1.05 9.07 12.11
CA ASN A 193 -0.30 9.56 12.41
C ASN A 193 -0.88 10.50 11.34
N PHE A 194 -0.39 10.41 10.10
CA PHE A 194 -0.86 11.27 9.03
C PHE A 194 -2.34 11.02 8.68
N SER A 195 -3.07 12.11 8.44
CA SER A 195 -4.38 12.04 7.82
C SER A 195 -4.25 11.71 6.33
N VAL A 196 -5.34 11.27 5.67
CA VAL A 196 -5.33 11.06 4.20
C VAL A 196 -4.87 12.32 3.48
N ARG A 197 -5.29 13.51 3.95
CA ARG A 197 -4.90 14.80 3.35
C ARG A 197 -3.40 15.04 3.47
N ASP A 198 -2.83 14.84 4.67
CA ASP A 198 -1.41 15.08 4.92
C ASP A 198 -0.54 14.05 4.16
N SER A 199 -0.97 12.79 4.10
CA SER A 199 -0.33 11.75 3.30
C SER A 199 -0.25 12.15 1.83
N LEU A 200 -1.37 12.58 1.23
CA LEU A 200 -1.41 12.95 -0.18
C LEU A 200 -0.53 14.18 -0.49
N ILE A 201 -0.43 15.14 0.43
CA ILE A 201 0.45 16.31 0.26
C ILE A 201 1.92 15.88 0.29
N LEU A 202 2.31 15.07 1.28
CA LEU A 202 3.66 14.53 1.40
C LEU A 202 4.03 13.68 0.18
N GLU A 203 3.18 12.72 -0.17
CA GLU A 203 3.43 11.79 -1.28
C GLU A 203 3.50 12.53 -2.60
N TYR A 204 2.64 13.54 -2.85
CA TYR A 204 2.74 14.36 -4.06
C TYR A 204 4.11 15.02 -4.19
N ARG A 205 4.62 15.59 -3.09
CA ARG A 205 5.97 16.17 -3.05
C ARG A 205 7.04 15.13 -3.36
N MET A 206 6.98 13.98 -2.69
CA MET A 206 7.95 12.91 -2.88
C MET A 206 7.93 12.39 -4.33
N VAL A 207 6.75 12.15 -4.89
CA VAL A 207 6.57 11.72 -6.27
C VAL A 207 7.10 12.77 -7.24
N ALA A 208 6.80 14.06 -7.04
CA ALA A 208 7.32 15.13 -7.90
C ALA A 208 8.86 15.14 -7.95
N ASN A 209 9.51 14.92 -6.80
CA ASN A 209 10.96 14.80 -6.70
C ASN A 209 11.50 13.50 -7.32
N VAL A 210 10.82 12.37 -7.15
CA VAL A 210 11.15 11.09 -7.80
C VAL A 210 11.10 11.23 -9.33
N LEU A 211 10.12 11.94 -9.87
CA LEU A 211 9.96 12.18 -11.31
C LEU A 211 11.09 13.01 -11.93
N GLN A 212 11.93 13.68 -11.13
CA GLN A 212 13.13 14.38 -11.60
C GLN A 212 14.37 13.47 -11.66
N ARG A 213 14.25 12.20 -11.25
CA ARG A 213 15.37 11.27 -11.06
C ARG A 213 15.28 10.06 -11.98
N HIS A 214 16.34 9.26 -11.94
CA HIS A 214 16.58 8.16 -12.85
C HIS A 214 15.63 6.96 -12.65
N ASP A 215 15.50 6.49 -11.41
CA ASP A 215 14.97 5.15 -11.13
C ASP A 215 13.53 4.94 -11.56
N PHE A 216 12.66 5.94 -11.48
CA PHE A 216 11.28 5.80 -11.95
C PHE A 216 11.23 5.43 -13.45
N TYR A 217 11.95 6.16 -14.30
CA TYR A 217 11.94 5.89 -15.73
C TYR A 217 12.58 4.55 -16.07
N GLU A 218 13.66 4.18 -15.37
CA GLU A 218 14.31 2.88 -15.55
C GLU A 218 13.43 1.72 -15.08
N GLY A 219 12.74 1.87 -13.94
CA GLY A 219 11.81 0.89 -13.42
C GLY A 219 10.63 0.67 -14.36
N ILE A 220 10.07 1.75 -14.90
CA ILE A 220 9.01 1.69 -15.92
C ILE A 220 9.52 1.01 -17.20
N ARG A 221 10.74 1.34 -17.65
CA ARG A 221 11.37 0.67 -18.80
C ARG A 221 11.44 -0.84 -18.58
N ALA A 222 12.06 -1.27 -17.48
CA ALA A 222 12.28 -2.68 -17.17
C ALA A 222 10.98 -3.47 -16.94
N ALA A 223 9.98 -2.86 -16.29
CA ALA A 223 8.75 -3.55 -15.91
C ALA A 223 7.66 -3.56 -16.99
N LEU A 224 7.52 -2.47 -17.75
CA LEU A 224 6.35 -2.24 -18.62
C LEU A 224 6.70 -2.07 -20.10
N ILE A 225 7.83 -1.44 -20.43
CA ILE A 225 8.22 -1.17 -21.82
C ILE A 225 8.96 -2.37 -22.39
N ASP A 226 10.15 -2.65 -21.87
CA ASP A 226 11.02 -3.74 -22.35
C ASP A 226 10.64 -5.07 -21.71
N LYS A 227 10.07 -5.03 -20.50
CA LYS A 227 9.61 -6.21 -19.73
C LYS A 227 10.73 -7.22 -19.46
N ASP A 228 11.97 -6.76 -19.39
CA ASP A 228 13.14 -7.60 -19.09
C ASP A 228 13.27 -7.94 -17.60
N ARG A 229 12.59 -7.18 -16.72
CA ARG A 229 12.69 -7.30 -15.25
C ARG A 229 14.13 -7.16 -14.73
N GLN A 230 14.97 -6.39 -15.43
CA GLN A 230 16.36 -6.12 -15.08
C GLN A 230 16.63 -4.60 -15.03
N PRO A 231 16.03 -3.90 -14.06
CA PRO A 231 16.30 -2.48 -13.88
C PRO A 231 17.74 -2.24 -13.44
N LYS A 232 18.36 -1.18 -13.96
CA LYS A 232 19.70 -0.72 -13.60
C LYS A 232 19.62 0.49 -12.70
N TRP A 233 19.33 0.28 -11.42
CA TRP A 233 19.15 1.37 -10.46
C TRP A 233 20.38 2.28 -10.34
N ASN A 234 20.13 3.55 -10.03
CA ASN A 234 21.16 4.55 -9.80
C ASN A 234 20.73 5.49 -8.66
N PRO A 235 21.33 5.37 -7.46
CA PRO A 235 22.44 4.46 -7.09
C PRO A 235 22.08 2.97 -7.12
N ALA A 236 23.09 2.11 -7.29
CA ALA A 236 22.89 0.67 -7.49
C ALA A 236 22.76 -0.11 -6.16
N THR A 237 23.27 0.44 -5.06
CA THR A 237 23.27 -0.21 -3.75
C THR A 237 22.82 0.72 -2.64
N LEU A 238 22.29 0.17 -1.54
CA LEU A 238 21.82 0.93 -0.38
C LEU A 238 22.89 1.90 0.18
N PRO A 239 24.16 1.50 0.38
CA PRO A 239 25.17 2.39 0.97
C PRO A 239 25.52 3.60 0.10
N GLU A 240 25.26 3.54 -1.21
CA GLU A 240 25.52 4.65 -2.13
C GLU A 240 24.43 5.73 -2.09
N VAL A 241 23.23 5.39 -1.57
CA VAL A 241 22.15 6.36 -1.39
C VAL A 241 22.44 7.20 -0.15
N SER A 242 22.84 8.45 -0.38
CA SER A 242 23.19 9.40 0.70
C SER A 242 21.97 9.91 1.47
N ALA A 243 22.18 10.32 2.72
CA ALA A 243 21.12 10.93 3.54
C ALA A 243 20.59 12.25 2.95
N ASP A 244 21.46 13.03 2.29
CA ASP A 244 21.07 14.26 1.58
C ASP A 244 20.17 13.94 0.39
N GLU A 245 20.48 12.88 -0.36
CA GLU A 245 19.63 12.41 -1.46
C GLU A 245 18.25 11.98 -0.96
N VAL A 246 18.19 11.21 0.12
CA VAL A 246 16.91 10.82 0.74
C VAL A 246 16.13 12.07 1.16
N SER A 247 16.78 13.00 1.88
CA SER A 247 16.15 14.21 2.41
C SER A 247 15.61 15.13 1.30
N ALA A 248 16.30 15.22 0.16
CA ALA A 248 15.87 16.01 -0.98
C ALA A 248 14.48 15.60 -1.53
N HIS A 249 14.03 14.36 -1.33
CA HIS A 249 12.69 13.94 -1.73
C HIS A 249 11.57 14.54 -0.86
N PHE A 250 11.90 14.98 0.35
CA PHE A 250 10.97 15.56 1.32
C PHE A 250 10.98 17.09 1.33
N GLU A 251 11.85 17.72 0.52
CA GLU A 251 11.93 19.17 0.39
C GLU A 251 10.68 19.75 -0.27
N THR A 252 10.18 20.86 0.29
CA THR A 252 8.98 21.52 -0.21
C THR A 252 9.11 21.94 -1.68
N LEU A 253 8.00 21.82 -2.41
CA LEU A 253 7.91 22.30 -3.79
C LEU A 253 7.60 23.81 -3.87
N GLY A 254 7.56 24.50 -2.72
CA GLY A 254 7.22 25.92 -2.64
C GLY A 254 5.83 26.19 -3.21
N ALA A 255 5.74 27.05 -4.22
CA ALA A 255 4.46 27.40 -4.86
C ALA A 255 3.81 26.25 -5.65
N GLN A 256 4.54 25.16 -5.90
CA GLN A 256 4.04 23.98 -6.63
C GLN A 256 3.52 22.87 -5.69
N GLU A 257 3.50 23.11 -4.38
CA GLU A 257 2.97 22.16 -3.39
C GLU A 257 1.50 21.83 -3.67
N LEU A 258 1.08 20.61 -3.38
CA LEU A 258 -0.31 20.20 -3.56
C LEU A 258 -1.22 20.99 -2.61
N ALA A 259 -2.05 21.85 -3.18
CA ALA A 259 -3.13 22.51 -2.47
C ALA A 259 -4.41 21.67 -2.60
N LEU A 260 -4.70 20.85 -1.60
CA LEU A 260 -6.02 20.27 -1.43
C LEU A 260 -6.89 21.37 -0.80
N VAL A 261 -8.07 21.64 -1.36
CA VAL A 261 -9.08 22.54 -0.79
C VAL A 261 -10.10 21.67 -0.08
#